data_AF-A0A536T0D4-F1
#
_entry.id   AF-A0A536T0D4-F1
#
_cell.length_a   1.000
_cell.length_b   1.000
_cell.length_c   1.000
_cell.angle_alpha   90.00
_cell.angle_beta   90.00
_cell.angle_gamma   90.00
#
_symmetry.space_group_name_H-M   'P 1'
#
loop_
_entity.id
_entity.type
_entity.pdbx_description
1 polymer ?
#
loop_
_entity_poly.entity_id
_entity_poly.type
_entity_poly.pdbx_seq_one_letter_code
_entity_poly.pdbx_strand_id
1 'polypeptide(L)'
;MRAFAVSVLLAAAMISAGCGATRKVTSTVAPGPAITGATLQFMDRDHGKDAGSAVDAWLLRGSNEMAHLHSVGTKFDDHASIAPMALPMSGTFYRTDLGDGQIRIRLTPDGRDDWSFEPRLMLTFSDGTSRTYVWPQVMLDNEHPEVTLSLSSAVQNP
;
A
#
# COMPACT_ATOMS: atom_id res chain seq x y z
N MET A 1 77.37 7.41 9.88
CA MET A 1 78.14 6.23 10.34
C MET A 1 77.28 5.45 11.32
N ARG A 2 77.49 4.14 11.33
CA ARG A 2 76.68 3.06 11.90
C ARG A 2 76.42 3.17 13.41
N ALA A 3 75.28 2.67 13.86
CA ALA A 3 75.20 1.83 15.07
C ALA A 3 73.98 0.88 14.98
N PHE A 4 74.27 -0.42 15.13
CA PHE A 4 73.34 -1.54 15.27
C PHE A 4 73.04 -1.77 16.76
N ALA A 5 71.81 -2.20 17.09
CA ALA A 5 71.44 -3.09 18.23
C ALA A 5 69.95 -3.44 18.07
N VAL A 6 69.52 -4.65 17.66
CA VAL A 6 69.48 -5.96 18.35
C VAL A 6 68.63 -5.96 19.64
N SER A 7 67.37 -6.38 19.45
CA SER A 7 66.52 -7.30 20.22
C SER A 7 66.31 -7.13 21.74
N VAL A 8 65.03 -6.98 22.14
CA VAL A 8 64.37 -7.86 23.13
C VAL A 8 62.88 -7.98 22.77
N LEU A 9 62.42 -9.22 22.52
CA LEU A 9 61.01 -9.59 22.47
C LEU A 9 60.48 -9.73 23.89
N LEU A 10 59.47 -8.95 24.27
CA LEU A 10 58.61 -9.25 25.42
C LEU A 10 57.18 -9.47 24.90
N ALA A 11 56.75 -10.72 24.91
CA ALA A 11 55.36 -11.09 24.75
C ALA A 11 54.64 -10.88 26.09
N ALA A 12 53.71 -9.93 26.15
CA ALA A 12 52.74 -9.83 27.24
C ALA A 12 51.35 -10.17 26.67
N ALA A 13 50.90 -11.39 26.93
CA ALA A 13 49.52 -11.79 26.71
C ALA A 13 48.65 -11.17 27.82
N MET A 14 47.80 -10.22 27.45
CA MET A 14 46.74 -9.70 28.32
C MET A 14 45.40 -10.28 27.83
N ILE A 15 44.95 -11.35 28.49
CA ILE A 15 43.57 -11.84 28.39
C ILE A 15 42.89 -11.49 29.70
N SER A 16 41.87 -10.62 29.64
CA SER A 16 40.49 -10.92 30.07
C SER A 16 39.72 -9.68 30.52
N ALA A 17 38.43 -9.71 30.17
CA ALA A 17 37.29 -9.03 30.78
C ALA A 17 37.31 -7.48 30.76
N GLY A 18 36.42 -6.77 30.07
CA GLY A 18 35.00 -7.05 29.92
C GLY A 18 34.19 -5.88 30.48
N CYS A 19 34.09 -4.79 29.72
CA CYS A 19 32.93 -3.90 29.74
C CYS A 19 32.79 -3.24 28.36
N GLY A 20 32.86 -4.07 27.32
CA GLY A 20 32.34 -3.68 26.02
C GLY A 20 30.83 -3.61 26.16
N ALA A 21 30.30 -2.42 26.40
CA ALA A 21 28.89 -2.14 26.16
C ALA A 21 28.66 -2.37 24.66
N THR A 22 28.32 -3.61 24.30
CA THR A 22 27.76 -3.93 22.99
C THR A 22 26.46 -3.13 22.92
N ARG A 23 26.53 -1.92 22.37
CA ARG A 23 25.35 -1.22 21.87
C ARG A 23 24.76 -2.20 20.86
N LYS A 24 23.62 -2.82 21.22
CA LYS A 24 22.71 -3.38 20.22
C LYS A 24 22.34 -2.20 19.33
N VAL A 25 23.08 -2.02 18.25
CA VAL A 25 22.61 -1.22 17.12
C VAL A 25 21.50 -2.10 16.55
N THR A 26 20.29 -1.92 17.06
CA THR A 26 19.10 -2.34 16.36
C THR A 26 19.13 -1.53 15.07
N SER A 27 19.65 -2.10 13.99
CA SER A 27 19.44 -1.57 12.65
C SER A 27 17.94 -1.70 12.39
N THR A 28 17.19 -0.70 12.82
CA THR A 28 15.84 -0.48 12.35
C THR A 28 15.99 -0.20 10.87
N VAL A 29 15.79 -1.22 10.04
CA VAL A 29 15.70 -1.05 8.59
C VAL A 29 14.60 -0.02 8.39
N ALA A 30 14.96 1.14 7.82
CA ALA A 30 13.96 2.16 7.51
C ALA A 30 12.88 1.49 6.67
N PRO A 31 11.58 1.68 6.98
CA PRO A 31 10.46 0.89 6.44
C PRO A 31 10.22 1.04 4.92
N GLY A 32 11.18 1.62 4.19
CA GLY A 32 11.08 1.99 2.80
C GLY A 32 10.35 3.33 2.62
N PRO A 33 10.08 3.72 1.37
CA PRO A 33 9.34 4.93 1.05
C PRO A 33 7.95 4.93 1.67
N ALA A 34 7.55 6.06 2.26
CA ALA A 34 6.20 6.26 2.79
C ALA A 34 5.21 6.45 1.63
N ILE A 35 3.96 6.03 1.83
CA ILE A 35 2.85 6.30 0.91
C ILE A 35 2.41 7.75 1.16
N THR A 36 2.48 8.58 0.11
CA THR A 36 2.14 10.01 0.16
C THR A 36 0.85 10.32 -0.58
N GLY A 37 0.32 9.38 -1.36
CA GLY A 37 -0.95 9.53 -2.05
C GLY A 37 -1.52 8.19 -2.50
N ALA A 38 -2.84 8.13 -2.56
CA ALA A 38 -3.60 7.02 -3.12
C ALA A 38 -4.74 7.59 -3.97
N THR A 39 -4.90 7.09 -5.18
CA THR A 39 -6.04 7.43 -6.04
C THR A 39 -6.66 6.16 -6.61
N LEU A 40 -7.98 6.06 -6.55
CA LEU A 40 -8.75 4.96 -7.11
C LEU A 40 -9.57 5.46 -8.29
N GLN A 41 -9.48 4.75 -9.39
CA GLN A 41 -10.28 4.96 -10.58
C GLN A 41 -11.11 3.70 -10.85
N PHE A 42 -12.34 3.92 -11.28
CA PHE A 42 -13.23 2.87 -11.78
C PHE A 42 -13.41 3.07 -13.28
N MET A 43 -13.20 1.99 -14.03
CA MET A 43 -13.59 1.93 -15.44
C MET A 43 -14.86 1.11 -15.53
N ASP A 44 -15.98 1.81 -15.58
CA ASP A 44 -17.31 1.21 -15.64
C ASP A 44 -17.53 0.56 -17.00
N ARG A 45 -18.29 -0.53 -17.00
CA ARG A 45 -18.55 -1.36 -18.18
C ARG A 45 -20.03 -1.34 -18.51
N ASP A 46 -20.71 -2.48 -18.37
CA ASP A 46 -22.07 -2.66 -18.85
C ASP A 46 -23.10 -1.92 -17.97
N HIS A 47 -22.84 -1.85 -16.67
CA HIS A 47 -23.70 -1.23 -15.67
C HIS A 47 -22.88 -0.33 -14.74
N GLY A 48 -23.19 0.96 -14.72
CA GLY A 48 -22.66 1.97 -13.81
C GLY A 48 -23.57 2.15 -12.60
N LYS A 49 -23.03 2.61 -11.47
CA LYS A 49 -23.83 2.77 -10.24
C LYS A 49 -24.87 3.89 -10.36
N ASP A 50 -25.99 3.73 -9.69
CA ASP A 50 -27.00 4.77 -9.59
C ASP A 50 -26.62 5.93 -8.65
N ALA A 51 -27.29 7.08 -8.85
CA ALA A 51 -27.04 8.29 -8.06
C ALA A 51 -27.42 8.14 -6.58
N GLY A 52 -28.44 7.34 -6.28
CA GLY A 52 -28.90 7.03 -4.93
C GLY A 52 -27.98 6.07 -4.17
N SER A 53 -27.21 5.25 -4.90
CA SER A 53 -26.29 4.29 -4.33
C SER A 53 -25.03 4.93 -3.78
N ALA A 54 -24.49 4.36 -2.71
CA ALA A 54 -23.20 4.75 -2.16
C ALA A 54 -22.12 3.73 -2.48
N VAL A 55 -20.87 4.18 -2.59
CA VAL A 55 -19.69 3.33 -2.75
C VAL A 55 -18.71 3.68 -1.66
N ASP A 56 -18.23 2.65 -0.97
CA ASP A 56 -17.12 2.73 -0.06
C ASP A 56 -15.94 1.93 -0.61
N ALA A 57 -14.75 2.52 -0.56
CA ALA A 57 -13.52 1.84 -0.93
C ALA A 57 -12.47 2.02 0.16
N TRP A 58 -11.94 0.92 0.67
CA TRP A 58 -10.88 0.90 1.67
C TRP A 58 -9.60 0.32 1.06
N LEU A 59 -8.47 0.97 1.35
CA LEU A 59 -7.17 0.32 1.27
C LEU A 59 -6.86 -0.23 2.66
N LEU A 60 -6.53 -1.52 2.74
CA LEU A 60 -6.33 -2.23 4.00
C LEU A 60 -4.96 -2.91 4.04
N ARG A 61 -4.40 -3.02 5.25
CA ARG A 61 -3.31 -3.93 5.61
C ARG A 61 -3.85 -4.97 6.59
N GLY A 62 -4.18 -6.16 6.11
CA GLY A 62 -4.98 -7.10 6.90
C GLY A 62 -6.33 -6.48 7.26
N SER A 63 -6.64 -6.38 8.56
CA SER A 63 -7.86 -5.72 9.06
C SER A 63 -7.70 -4.21 9.30
N ASN A 64 -6.49 -3.66 9.17
CA ASN A 64 -6.22 -2.26 9.48
C ASN A 64 -6.49 -1.39 8.27
N GLU A 65 -7.28 -0.33 8.46
CA GLU A 65 -7.52 0.66 7.42
C GLU A 65 -6.30 1.55 7.19
N MET A 66 -5.90 1.66 5.93
CA MET A 66 -4.84 2.56 5.48
C MET A 66 -5.39 3.84 4.85
N ALA A 67 -6.51 3.71 4.12
CA ALA A 67 -7.20 4.81 3.48
C ALA A 67 -8.67 4.43 3.24
N HIS A 68 -9.55 5.42 3.19
CA HIS A 68 -10.97 5.22 2.94
C HIS A 68 -11.54 6.33 2.07
N LEU A 69 -12.29 5.93 1.04
CA LEU A 69 -13.12 6.77 0.20
C LEU A 69 -14.58 6.39 0.43
N HIS A 70 -15.42 7.39 0.67
CA HIS A 70 -16.87 7.27 0.66
C HIS A 70 -17.42 8.20 -0.44
N SER A 71 -18.23 7.64 -1.34
CA SER A 71 -18.85 8.36 -2.45
C SER A 71 -20.35 8.10 -2.48
N VAL A 72 -21.15 9.16 -2.46
CA VAL A 72 -22.62 9.12 -2.52
C VAL A 72 -23.13 10.28 -3.37
N GLY A 73 -24.30 10.14 -3.98
CA GLY A 73 -24.94 11.23 -4.73
C GLY A 73 -24.34 11.51 -6.12
N THR A 74 -23.36 10.72 -6.56
CA THR A 74 -22.76 10.82 -7.90
C THR A 74 -23.17 9.61 -8.72
N LYS A 75 -23.84 9.78 -9.87
CA LYS A 75 -24.05 8.67 -10.81
C LYS A 75 -22.73 8.31 -11.49
N PHE A 76 -22.44 7.02 -11.65
CA PHE A 76 -21.41 6.56 -12.58
C PHE A 76 -22.12 6.04 -13.82
N ASP A 77 -21.80 6.61 -14.99
CA ASP A 77 -22.45 6.24 -16.24
C ASP A 77 -21.87 4.94 -16.79
N ASP A 78 -22.71 4.16 -17.49
CA ASP A 78 -22.27 2.97 -18.20
C ASP A 78 -21.14 3.32 -19.19
N HIS A 79 -20.17 2.42 -19.31
CA HIS A 79 -18.99 2.57 -20.18
C HIS A 79 -18.15 3.82 -19.90
N ALA A 80 -18.25 4.40 -18.69
CA ALA A 80 -17.51 5.59 -18.31
C ALA A 80 -16.18 5.26 -17.64
N SER A 81 -15.19 6.14 -17.87
CA SER A 81 -13.99 6.18 -17.05
C SER A 81 -14.18 7.25 -15.99
N ILE A 82 -14.40 6.83 -14.75
CA ILE A 82 -14.58 7.76 -13.64
C ILE A 82 -13.26 8.46 -13.36
N ALA A 83 -13.30 9.76 -13.12
CA ALA A 83 -12.09 10.52 -12.80
C ALA A 83 -11.42 9.92 -11.56
N PRO A 84 -10.07 9.84 -11.50
CA PRO A 84 -9.37 9.32 -10.34
C PRO A 84 -9.80 10.06 -9.06
N MET A 85 -10.29 9.30 -8.09
CA MET A 85 -10.74 9.80 -6.80
C MET A 85 -9.61 9.63 -5.78
N ALA A 86 -9.30 10.69 -5.05
CA ALA A 86 -8.35 10.60 -3.96
C ALA A 86 -8.88 9.68 -2.85
N LEU A 87 -8.01 8.82 -2.32
CA LEU A 87 -8.26 8.03 -1.13
C LEU A 87 -7.48 8.68 0.03
N PRO A 88 -8.15 9.47 0.90
CA PRO A 88 -7.53 10.04 2.08
C PRO A 88 -6.85 8.96 2.93
N MET A 89 -5.55 9.16 3.21
CA MET A 89 -4.78 8.25 4.05
C MET A 89 -5.18 8.43 5.53
N SER A 90 -5.43 7.34 6.23
CA SER A 90 -5.81 7.31 7.65
C SER A 90 -4.59 7.40 8.58
N GLY A 91 -3.37 7.40 8.03
CA GLY A 91 -2.11 7.45 8.77
C GLY A 91 -0.87 7.37 7.88
N THR A 92 0.29 7.23 8.51
CA THR A 92 1.55 7.00 7.79
C THR A 92 1.76 5.50 7.58
N PHE A 93 1.84 5.11 6.31
CA PHE A 93 2.12 3.74 5.88
C PHE A 93 3.26 3.74 4.88
N TYR A 94 3.90 2.59 4.70
CA TYR A 94 5.10 2.44 3.90
C TYR A 94 4.90 1.39 2.81
N ARG A 95 5.75 1.43 1.78
CA ARG A 95 5.72 0.43 0.69
C ARG A 95 5.78 -1.01 1.21
N THR A 96 6.50 -1.25 2.30
CA THR A 96 6.62 -2.58 2.92
C THR A 96 5.31 -3.09 3.52
N ASP A 97 4.37 -2.20 3.85
CA ASP A 97 3.04 -2.55 4.37
C ASP A 97 2.11 -3.13 3.29
N LEU A 98 2.46 -2.96 2.01
CA LEU A 98 1.64 -3.40 0.87
C LEU A 98 1.75 -4.90 0.57
N GLY A 99 2.68 -5.63 1.22
CA GLY A 99 2.88 -7.07 1.00
C GLY A 99 1.61 -7.89 1.21
N ASP A 100 0.84 -7.53 2.23
CA ASP A 100 -0.46 -8.13 2.57
C ASP A 100 -1.61 -7.11 2.38
N GLY A 101 -1.36 -6.11 1.53
CA GLY A 101 -2.33 -5.06 1.27
C GLY A 101 -3.46 -5.52 0.36
N GLN A 102 -4.65 -4.97 0.56
CA GLN A 102 -5.84 -5.28 -0.23
C GLN A 102 -6.71 -4.04 -0.39
N ILE A 103 -7.49 -3.98 -1.46
CA ILE A 103 -8.60 -3.03 -1.57
C ILE A 103 -9.91 -3.76 -1.31
N ARG A 104 -10.79 -3.14 -0.54
CA ARG A 104 -12.17 -3.60 -0.35
C ARG A 104 -13.08 -2.55 -0.94
N ILE A 105 -14.00 -2.96 -1.81
CA ILE A 105 -14.97 -2.06 -2.44
C ILE A 105 -16.36 -2.59 -2.13
N ARG A 106 -17.23 -1.71 -1.63
CA ARG A 106 -18.59 -2.03 -1.28
C ARG A 106 -19.55 -1.07 -1.97
N LEU A 107 -20.55 -1.63 -2.62
CA LEU A 107 -21.75 -0.94 -3.07
C LEU A 107 -22.79 -1.00 -1.93
N THR A 108 -23.38 0.15 -1.61
CA THR A 108 -24.63 0.23 -0.86
C THR A 108 -25.71 0.65 -1.85
N PRO A 109 -26.40 -0.33 -2.45
CA PRO A 109 -27.31 -0.08 -3.57
C PRO A 109 -28.60 0.61 -3.11
N ASP A 110 -29.15 1.48 -3.97
CA ASP A 110 -30.51 2.02 -3.86
C ASP A 110 -31.46 1.24 -4.78
N GLY A 111 -32.28 0.36 -4.21
CA GLY A 111 -33.20 -0.47 -4.98
C GLY A 111 -32.53 -1.66 -5.67
N ARG A 112 -32.65 -1.75 -7.01
CA ARG A 112 -32.02 -2.81 -7.82
C ARG A 112 -30.92 -2.18 -8.64
N ASP A 113 -29.78 -1.98 -7.99
CA ASP A 113 -28.58 -1.43 -8.61
C ASP A 113 -27.52 -2.53 -8.71
N ASP A 114 -26.87 -2.59 -9.86
CA ASP A 114 -25.74 -3.43 -10.15
C ASP A 114 -24.64 -2.61 -10.80
N TRP A 115 -23.40 -2.90 -10.45
CA TRP A 115 -22.26 -2.10 -10.87
C TRP A 115 -21.11 -2.98 -11.30
N SER A 116 -20.73 -2.86 -12.58
CA SER A 116 -19.65 -3.59 -13.22
C SER A 116 -18.49 -2.65 -13.56
N PHE A 117 -17.29 -2.95 -13.06
CA PHE A 117 -16.15 -2.05 -13.21
C PHE A 117 -14.80 -2.78 -13.15
N GLU A 118 -13.77 -2.18 -13.72
CA GLU A 118 -12.37 -2.54 -13.49
C GLU A 118 -11.73 -1.51 -12.55
N PRO A 119 -11.27 -1.92 -11.35
CA PRO A 119 -10.65 -0.98 -10.42
C PRO A 119 -9.16 -0.79 -10.76
N ARG A 120 -8.71 0.46 -10.63
CA ARG A 120 -7.31 0.85 -10.77
C ARG A 120 -6.89 1.70 -9.58
N LEU A 121 -5.96 1.17 -8.78
CA LEU A 121 -5.35 1.90 -7.67
C LEU A 121 -3.97 2.39 -8.08
N MET A 122 -3.70 3.69 -7.94
CA MET A 122 -2.36 4.25 -8.02
C MET A 122 -1.92 4.71 -6.63
N LEU A 123 -0.74 4.28 -6.22
CA LEU A 123 -0.06 4.73 -5.01
C LEU A 123 1.15 5.57 -5.38
N THR A 124 1.31 6.71 -4.70
CA THR A 124 2.48 7.58 -4.82
C THR A 124 3.30 7.48 -3.55
N PHE A 125 4.63 7.46 -3.70
CA PHE A 125 5.56 7.29 -2.59
C PHE A 125 6.44 8.52 -2.38
N SER A 126 6.98 8.64 -1.17
CA SER A 126 7.84 9.75 -0.76
C SER A 126 9.19 9.81 -1.49
N ASP A 127 9.60 8.73 -2.17
CA ASP A 127 10.78 8.70 -3.04
C ASP A 127 10.49 9.24 -4.45
N GLY A 128 9.28 9.74 -4.69
CA GLY A 128 8.82 10.28 -5.98
C GLY A 128 8.35 9.22 -6.97
N THR A 129 8.44 7.94 -6.63
CA THR A 129 7.92 6.87 -7.49
C THR A 129 6.42 6.67 -7.28
N SER A 130 5.80 6.01 -8.24
CA SER A 130 4.42 5.54 -8.15
C SER A 130 4.34 4.05 -8.45
N ARG A 131 3.22 3.42 -8.09
CA ARG A 131 2.87 2.07 -8.52
C ARG A 131 1.39 1.99 -8.81
N THR A 132 1.05 1.39 -9.94
CA THR A 132 -0.35 1.17 -10.32
C THR A 132 -0.71 -0.31 -10.23
N TYR A 133 -1.84 -0.58 -9.60
CA TYR A 133 -2.46 -1.89 -9.45
C TYR A 133 -3.75 -1.91 -10.24
N VAL A 134 -3.90 -2.90 -11.11
CA VAL A 134 -5.08 -3.07 -11.97
C VAL A 134 -5.63 -4.47 -11.77
N TRP A 135 -6.94 -4.58 -11.58
CA TRP A 135 -7.65 -5.85 -11.48
C TRP A 135 -8.58 -6.04 -12.67
N PRO A 136 -8.96 -7.30 -12.98
CA PRO A 136 -10.02 -7.56 -13.94
C PRO A 136 -11.36 -6.99 -13.48
N GLN A 137 -12.34 -7.04 -14.38
CA GLN A 137 -13.70 -6.62 -14.10
C GLN A 137 -14.29 -7.36 -12.90
N VAL A 138 -14.98 -6.61 -12.06
CA VAL A 138 -15.80 -7.10 -10.95
C VAL A 138 -17.23 -6.60 -11.15
N MET A 139 -18.19 -7.35 -10.63
CA MET A 139 -19.59 -6.94 -10.54
C MET A 139 -20.02 -6.96 -9.07
N LEU A 140 -20.68 -5.89 -8.64
CA LEU A 140 -21.33 -5.77 -7.33
C LEU A 140 -22.82 -5.59 -7.54
N ASP A 141 -23.63 -6.21 -6.68
CA ASP A 141 -25.09 -6.11 -6.71
C ASP A 141 -25.67 -6.28 -5.30
N ASN A 142 -26.99 -6.42 -5.19
CA ASN A 142 -27.68 -6.63 -3.92
C ASN A 142 -27.29 -7.93 -3.20
N GLU A 143 -26.91 -8.98 -3.93
CA GLU A 143 -26.55 -10.29 -3.37
C GLU A 143 -25.05 -10.34 -3.01
N HIS A 144 -24.22 -9.65 -3.78
CA HIS A 144 -22.78 -9.56 -3.64
C HIS A 144 -22.35 -8.08 -3.62
N PRO A 145 -22.69 -7.32 -2.56
CA PRO A 145 -22.47 -5.88 -2.51
C PRO A 145 -21.00 -5.52 -2.24
N GLU A 146 -20.12 -6.49 -2.03
CA GLU A 146 -18.75 -6.24 -1.61
C GLU A 146 -17.77 -7.20 -2.28
N VAL A 147 -16.59 -6.68 -2.64
CA VAL A 147 -15.44 -7.45 -3.10
C VAL A 147 -14.20 -7.03 -2.32
N THR A 148 -13.30 -7.99 -2.07
CA THR A 148 -11.94 -7.71 -1.58
C THR A 148 -10.92 -8.25 -2.58
N LEU A 149 -9.97 -7.40 -2.96
CA LEU A 149 -8.98 -7.66 -3.99
C LEU A 149 -7.57 -7.45 -3.43
N SER A 150 -6.77 -8.51 -3.38
CA SER A 150 -5.39 -8.44 -2.89
C SER A 150 -4.50 -7.65 -3.86
N LEU A 151 -3.58 -6.82 -3.35
CA LEU A 151 -2.58 -6.13 -4.17
C LEU A 151 -1.63 -7.11 -4.88
N SER A 152 -1.47 -8.32 -4.35
CA SER A 152 -0.67 -9.39 -4.94
C SER A 152 -1.31 -10.06 -6.16
N SER A 153 -2.64 -9.98 -6.32
CA SER A 153 -3.34 -10.52 -7.51
C SER A 153 -3.46 -9.51 -8.65
N ALA A 154 -3.13 -8.24 -8.39
CA ALA A 154 -3.22 -7.19 -9.38
C ALA A 154 -2.10 -7.30 -10.44
N VAL A 155 -2.41 -6.90 -11.67
CA VAL A 155 -1.38 -6.57 -12.64
C VAL A 155 -0.71 -5.28 -12.19
N GLN A 156 0.61 -5.32 -12.00
CA GLN A 156 1.40 -4.17 -11.55
C GLN A 156 2.07 -3.51 -12.74
N ASN A 157 1.77 -2.24 -12.97
CA ASN A 157 2.48 -1.42 -13.93
C ASN A 157 3.42 -0.47 -13.19
N PRO A 158 4.70 -0.38 -13.60
CA PRO A 158 5.66 0.57 -13.03
C PRO A 158 5.24 2.01 -13.27
#